data_AF-A0A497APS4-F1
#
_entry.id   AF-A0A497APS4-F1
#
_cell.length_a   1.000
_cell.length_b   1.000
_cell.length_c   1.000
_cell.angle_alpha   90.00
_cell.angle_beta   90.00
_cell.angle_gamma   90.00
#
_symmetry.space_group_name_H-M   'P 1'
#
loop_
_entity.id
_entity.type
_entity.pdbx_description
1 polymer ?
#
loop_
_entity_poly.entity_id
_entity_poly.type
_entity_poly.pdbx_seq_one_letter_code
_entity_poly.pdbx_strand_id
1 'polypeptide(L)'
;MKNRDKEWKQIVQELLEAGREVAAWDYVTALRGPDVPCQWPVKTVFTGPLRCKSMHQVVQNATDFERLSPESVVEAFEFAHEHRRKLLHYLVHVESAWRTLHRKVSFLLRGLISLEPLEDLESWAKEYRALVDEWLDRESVIDTGDQDG
;
A
#
# COMPACT_ATOMS: atom_id res chain seq x y z
N MET A 1 -2.89 -19.75 1.46
CA MET A 1 -3.54 -18.87 0.46
C MET A 1 -2.78 -17.56 0.44
N LYS A 2 -2.31 -17.12 -0.73
CA LYS A 2 -1.52 -15.91 -0.86
C LYS A 2 -2.35 -14.66 -0.59
N ASN A 3 -1.71 -13.58 -0.16
CA ASN A 3 -2.38 -12.32 0.13
C ASN A 3 -3.13 -11.76 -1.09
N ARG A 4 -2.59 -11.89 -2.30
CA ARG A 4 -3.29 -11.49 -3.53
C ARG A 4 -4.64 -12.18 -3.76
N ASP A 5 -4.81 -13.40 -3.24
CA ASP A 5 -6.02 -14.21 -3.42
C ASP A 5 -7.06 -13.97 -2.32
N LYS A 6 -6.68 -13.30 -1.24
CA LYS A 6 -7.55 -12.96 -0.11
C LYS A 6 -8.48 -11.82 -0.48
N GLU A 7 -9.70 -11.85 0.03
CA GLU A 7 -10.53 -10.66 0.15
C GLU A 7 -10.06 -9.81 1.33
N TRP A 8 -10.29 -8.50 1.28
CA TRP A 8 -9.91 -7.59 2.37
C TRP A 8 -10.45 -8.00 3.75
N LYS A 9 -11.62 -8.65 3.81
CA LYS A 9 -12.19 -9.16 5.08
C LYS A 9 -11.34 -10.26 5.71
N GLN A 10 -10.69 -11.07 4.90
CA GLN A 10 -9.80 -12.13 5.37
C GLN A 10 -8.50 -11.52 5.92
N ILE A 11 -8.01 -10.44 5.30
CA ILE A 11 -6.88 -9.65 5.83
C ILE A 11 -7.22 -9.10 7.22
N VAL A 12 -8.41 -8.50 7.37
CA VAL A 12 -8.90 -8.00 8.66
C VAL A 12 -9.01 -9.12 9.69
N GLN A 13 -9.57 -10.27 9.31
CA GLN A 13 -9.72 -11.40 10.21
C GLN A 13 -8.37 -11.89 10.74
N GLU A 14 -7.36 -12.04 9.89
CA GLU A 14 -6.01 -12.45 10.30
C GLU A 14 -5.36 -11.44 11.27
N LEU A 15 -5.57 -10.14 11.05
CA LEU A 15 -5.08 -9.10 11.96
C LEU A 15 -5.78 -9.18 13.33
N LEU A 16 -7.09 -9.41 13.35
CA LEU A 16 -7.86 -9.53 14.60
C LEU A 16 -7.49 -10.81 15.37
N GLU A 17 -7.34 -11.95 14.69
CA GLU A 17 -6.92 -13.22 15.30
C GLU A 17 -5.52 -13.14 15.90
N ALA A 18 -4.65 -12.28 15.35
CA ALA A 18 -3.33 -11.99 15.90
C ALA A 18 -3.31 -10.92 17.01
N GLY A 19 -4.48 -10.41 17.46
CA GLY A 19 -4.57 -9.35 18.46
C GLY A 19 -3.95 -8.03 17.98
N ARG A 20 -4.23 -7.65 16.73
CA ARG A 20 -3.76 -6.42 16.07
C ARG A 20 -4.93 -5.53 15.67
N GLU A 21 -5.79 -5.18 16.61
CA GLU A 21 -7.02 -4.41 16.37
C GLU A 21 -6.74 -3.02 15.77
N VAL A 22 -5.70 -2.35 16.23
CA VAL A 22 -5.28 -1.04 15.69
C VAL A 22 -4.84 -1.19 14.22
N ALA A 23 -4.06 -2.23 13.90
CA ALA A 23 -3.63 -2.47 12.52
C ALA A 23 -4.80 -2.82 11.60
N ALA A 24 -5.79 -3.57 12.11
CA ALA A 24 -7.04 -3.83 11.39
C ALA A 24 -7.79 -2.53 11.07
N TRP A 25 -7.84 -1.59 12.03
CA TRP A 25 -8.45 -0.28 11.82
C TRP A 25 -7.68 0.58 10.81
N ASP A 26 -6.36 0.64 10.92
CA ASP A 26 -5.48 1.37 9.99
C ASP A 26 -5.65 0.83 8.57
N TYR A 27 -5.67 -0.50 8.42
CA TYR A 27 -5.92 -1.17 7.16
C TYR A 27 -7.27 -0.78 6.56
N VAL A 28 -8.38 -0.93 7.28
CA VAL A 28 -9.73 -0.56 6.80
C VAL A 28 -9.81 0.93 6.45
N THR A 29 -9.13 1.78 7.20
CA THR A 29 -9.08 3.22 6.94
C THR A 29 -8.33 3.51 5.64
N ALA A 30 -7.19 2.88 5.40
CA ALA A 30 -6.43 3.00 4.16
C ALA A 30 -7.25 2.58 2.92
N LEU A 31 -8.13 1.57 3.05
CA LEU A 31 -8.97 1.12 1.95
C LEU A 31 -9.94 2.19 1.42
N ARG A 32 -10.23 3.26 2.17
CA ARG A 32 -11.12 4.34 1.70
C ARG A 32 -10.53 5.11 0.51
N GLY A 33 -9.20 5.15 0.39
CA GLY A 33 -8.50 5.95 -0.61
C GLY A 33 -8.50 7.45 -0.28
N PRO A 34 -7.93 8.31 -1.14
CA PRO A 34 -7.95 9.75 -0.95
C PRO A 34 -9.37 10.32 -1.06
N ASP A 35 -9.64 11.30 -0.19
CA ASP A 35 -10.88 12.10 -0.13
C ASP A 35 -10.98 13.16 -1.25
N VAL A 36 -9.99 13.21 -2.14
CA VAL A 36 -9.94 14.14 -3.27
C VAL A 36 -10.06 13.37 -4.60
N PRO A 37 -10.75 13.94 -5.62
CA PRO A 37 -10.71 13.39 -6.97
C PRO A 37 -9.26 13.34 -7.46
N CYS A 38 -8.72 12.13 -7.61
CA CYS A 38 -7.38 11.92 -8.12
C CYS A 38 -7.51 11.41 -9.56
N GLN A 39 -6.93 12.16 -10.52
CA GLN A 39 -6.98 11.82 -11.94
C GLN A 39 -6.01 10.68 -12.33
N TRP A 40 -5.03 10.41 -11.46
CA TRP A 40 -3.86 9.56 -11.73
C TRP A 40 -3.92 8.23 -10.94
N PRO A 41 -3.12 7.20 -11.29
CA PRO A 41 -3.21 5.84 -10.72
C PRO A 41 -2.81 5.73 -9.24
N VAL A 42 -2.80 6.82 -8.46
CA VAL A 42 -2.51 6.87 -7.02
C VAL A 42 -3.33 5.84 -6.23
N LYS A 43 -4.64 5.73 -6.49
CA LYS A 43 -5.47 4.72 -5.81
C LYS A 43 -5.07 3.31 -6.23
N THR A 44 -4.82 3.08 -7.52
CA THR A 44 -4.34 1.78 -8.02
C THR A 44 -3.00 1.39 -7.40
N VAL A 45 -2.06 2.34 -7.26
CA VAL A 45 -0.70 2.09 -6.74
C VAL A 45 -0.67 1.88 -5.22
N PHE A 46 -1.38 2.72 -4.47
CA PHE A 46 -1.25 2.77 -3.01
C PHE A 46 -2.41 2.10 -2.25
N THR A 47 -3.61 2.03 -2.83
CA THR A 47 -4.77 1.33 -2.23
C THR A 47 -5.04 -0.03 -2.89
N GLY A 48 -4.80 -0.15 -4.20
CA GLY A 48 -5.07 -1.36 -4.98
C GLY A 48 -4.50 -2.63 -4.36
N PRO A 49 -3.18 -2.69 -4.05
CA PRO A 49 -2.57 -3.86 -3.44
C PRO A 49 -3.22 -4.26 -2.11
N LEU A 50 -3.58 -3.29 -1.28
CA LEU A 50 -4.22 -3.52 0.01
C LEU A 50 -5.61 -4.14 -0.15
N ARG A 51 -6.34 -3.88 -1.24
CA ARG A 51 -7.64 -4.49 -1.49
C ARG A 51 -7.56 -5.95 -1.93
N CYS A 52 -6.35 -6.44 -2.27
CA CYS A 52 -6.11 -7.83 -2.65
C CYS A 52 -7.07 -8.26 -3.77
N LYS A 53 -7.77 -9.38 -3.60
CA LYS A 53 -8.85 -9.80 -4.48
C LYS A 53 -10.13 -9.00 -4.22
N SER A 54 -10.64 -8.35 -5.26
CA SER A 54 -11.95 -7.71 -5.24
C SER A 54 -12.79 -8.18 -6.42
N MET A 55 -14.00 -8.69 -6.15
CA MET A 55 -14.97 -9.06 -7.18
C MET A 55 -15.75 -7.84 -7.72
N HIS A 56 -15.59 -6.66 -7.10
CA HIS A 56 -16.25 -5.44 -7.53
C HIS A 56 -15.41 -4.76 -8.61
N GLN A 57 -15.87 -4.80 -9.87
CA GLN A 57 -15.18 -4.23 -11.03
C GLN A 57 -14.94 -2.71 -10.94
N VAL A 58 -15.69 -2.00 -10.10
CA VAL A 58 -15.58 -0.54 -9.92
C VAL A 58 -14.44 -0.16 -8.97
N VAL A 59 -13.80 -1.16 -8.35
CA VAL A 59 -12.80 -0.99 -7.30
C VAL A 59 -11.44 -1.44 -7.82
N GLN A 60 -10.50 -0.50 -7.87
CA GLN A 60 -9.08 -0.79 -8.15
C GLN A 60 -8.53 -1.75 -7.10
N ASN A 61 -7.90 -2.84 -7.51
CA ASN A 61 -7.47 -3.93 -6.64
C ASN A 61 -6.04 -4.42 -6.96
N ALA A 62 -5.62 -5.55 -6.39
CA ALA A 62 -4.26 -6.07 -6.63
C ALA A 62 -4.04 -6.47 -8.10
N THR A 63 -5.03 -7.02 -8.80
CA THR A 63 -4.93 -7.31 -10.24
C THR A 63 -4.74 -6.04 -11.07
N ASP A 64 -5.41 -4.94 -10.71
CA ASP A 64 -5.24 -3.66 -11.41
C ASP A 64 -3.84 -3.10 -11.16
N PHE A 65 -3.31 -3.24 -9.94
CA PHE A 65 -1.94 -2.89 -9.61
C PHE A 65 -0.91 -3.72 -10.40
N GLU A 66 -1.07 -5.04 -10.45
CA GLU A 66 -0.17 -5.95 -11.17
C GLU A 66 -0.08 -5.61 -12.67
N ARG A 67 -1.18 -5.12 -13.26
CA ARG A 67 -1.26 -4.71 -14.67
C ARG A 67 -0.62 -3.36 -14.98
N LEU A 68 -0.28 -2.56 -13.97
CA LEU A 68 0.40 -1.28 -14.21
C LEU A 68 1.76 -1.51 -14.85
N SER A 69 2.15 -0.64 -15.77
CA SER A 69 3.53 -0.60 -16.24
C SER A 69 4.43 -0.04 -15.13
N PRO A 70 5.74 -0.34 -15.12
CA PRO A 70 6.68 0.29 -14.19
C PRO A 70 6.60 1.81 -14.20
N GLU A 71 6.47 2.42 -15.38
CA GLU A 71 6.37 3.86 -15.58
C GLU A 71 5.12 4.43 -14.90
N SER A 72 3.99 3.72 -14.97
CA SER A 72 2.75 4.15 -14.28
C SER A 72 2.90 4.20 -12.75
N VAL A 73 3.77 3.37 -12.18
CA VAL A 73 4.08 3.39 -10.74
C VAL A 73 4.96 4.61 -10.42
N VAL A 74 5.95 4.90 -11.27
CA VAL A 74 6.83 6.09 -11.13
C VAL A 74 6.00 7.37 -11.21
N GLU A 75 5.14 7.50 -12.22
CA GLU A 75 4.23 8.65 -12.38
C GLU A 75 3.34 8.86 -11.15
N ALA A 76 2.86 7.78 -10.53
CA ALA A 76 2.09 7.88 -9.29
C ALA A 76 2.93 8.38 -8.10
N PHE A 77 4.20 8.00 -8.03
CA PHE A 77 5.15 8.50 -7.02
C PHE A 77 5.47 9.98 -7.24
N GLU A 78 5.73 10.39 -8.48
CA GLU A 78 5.95 11.79 -8.84
C GLU A 78 4.73 12.64 -8.50
N PHE A 79 3.53 12.21 -8.90
CA PHE A 79 2.28 12.87 -8.57
C PHE A 79 2.07 12.96 -7.04
N ALA A 80 2.32 11.87 -6.33
CA ALA A 80 2.20 11.84 -4.88
C ALA A 80 3.18 12.81 -4.20
N HIS A 81 4.41 12.91 -4.70
CA HIS A 81 5.43 13.81 -4.18
C HIS A 81 5.10 15.28 -4.47
N GLU A 82 4.67 15.61 -5.70
CA GLU A 82 4.27 16.96 -6.11
C GLU A 82 3.05 17.45 -5.31
N HIS A 83 2.09 16.57 -5.08
CA HIS A 83 0.85 16.89 -4.36
C HIS A 83 0.83 16.40 -2.91
N ARG A 84 1.99 16.11 -2.32
CA ARG A 84 2.12 15.47 -1.00
C ARG A 84 1.34 16.18 0.10
N ARG A 85 1.26 17.51 0.09
CA ARG A 85 0.47 18.28 1.08
C ARG A 85 -1.03 17.97 0.99
N LYS A 86 -1.58 17.83 -0.22
CA LYS A 86 -3.00 17.51 -0.44
C LYS A 86 -3.28 16.04 -0.14
N LEU A 87 -2.32 15.17 -0.40
CA LEU A 87 -2.45 13.73 -0.20
C LEU A 87 -1.98 13.25 1.18
N LEU A 88 -1.42 14.13 2.01
CA LEU A 88 -0.75 13.78 3.27
C LEU A 88 -1.61 12.89 4.16
N HIS A 89 -2.85 13.31 4.43
CA HIS A 89 -3.77 12.56 5.28
C HIS A 89 -3.99 11.13 4.75
N TYR A 90 -4.20 11.00 3.44
CA TYR A 90 -4.38 9.70 2.79
C TYR A 90 -3.10 8.85 2.84
N LEU A 91 -1.95 9.40 2.46
CA LEU A 91 -0.68 8.67 2.43
C LEU A 91 -0.27 8.21 3.83
N VAL A 92 -0.57 8.98 4.88
CA VAL A 92 -0.35 8.57 6.28
C VAL A 92 -1.18 7.34 6.65
N HIS A 93 -2.44 7.24 6.20
CA HIS A 93 -3.26 6.04 6.43
C HIS A 93 -2.70 4.83 5.70
N VAL A 94 -2.29 5.00 4.44
CA VAL A 94 -1.65 3.92 3.67
C VAL A 94 -0.36 3.47 4.35
N GLU A 95 0.52 4.40 4.73
CA GLU A 95 1.75 4.07 5.46
C GLU A 95 1.48 3.35 6.78
N SER A 96 0.46 3.78 7.54
CA SER A 96 0.10 3.17 8.82
C SER A 96 -0.35 1.72 8.65
N ALA A 97 -1.16 1.42 7.63
CA ALA A 97 -1.51 0.04 7.29
C ALA A 97 -0.24 -0.79 7.00
N TRP A 98 0.68 -0.27 6.19
CA TRP A 98 1.91 -0.97 5.84
C TRP A 98 2.86 -1.22 7.01
N ARG A 99 2.78 -0.48 8.13
CA ARG A 99 3.67 -0.71 9.29
C ARG A 99 3.57 -2.14 9.84
N THR A 100 2.38 -2.72 9.79
CA THR A 100 2.14 -4.11 10.26
C THR A 100 2.25 -5.12 9.13
N LEU A 101 1.93 -4.70 7.90
CA LEU A 101 1.86 -5.59 6.74
C LEU A 101 3.23 -5.83 6.10
N HIS A 102 4.05 -4.79 6.00
CA HIS A 102 5.40 -4.85 5.43
C HIS A 102 6.24 -3.62 5.83
N ARG A 103 7.15 -3.76 6.80
CA ARG A 103 7.86 -2.62 7.41
C ARG A 103 8.65 -1.79 6.40
N LYS A 104 9.30 -2.44 5.43
CA LYS A 104 10.06 -1.73 4.37
C LYS A 104 9.18 -0.89 3.46
N VAL A 105 7.95 -1.33 3.14
CA VAL A 105 6.99 -0.53 2.37
C VAL A 105 6.59 0.72 3.15
N SER A 106 6.30 0.57 4.45
CA SER A 106 6.02 1.72 5.33
C SER A 106 7.18 2.71 5.36
N PHE A 107 8.43 2.24 5.39
CA PHE A 107 9.61 3.11 5.35
C PHE A 107 9.69 3.94 4.06
N LEU A 108 9.52 3.32 2.90
CA LEU A 108 9.48 4.05 1.62
C LEU A 108 8.34 5.09 1.59
N LEU A 109 7.15 4.71 2.06
CA LEU A 109 6.02 5.66 2.10
C LEU A 109 6.29 6.83 3.05
N ARG A 110 6.97 6.59 4.17
CA ARG A 110 7.34 7.66 5.10
C ARG A 110 8.26 8.68 4.47
N GLY A 111 9.24 8.24 3.67
CA GLY A 111 10.07 9.18 2.94
C GLY A 111 9.31 9.92 1.84
N LEU A 112 8.38 9.26 1.14
CA LEU A 112 7.50 9.91 0.16
C LEU A 112 6.63 11.02 0.79
N ILE A 113 6.23 10.82 2.04
CA ILE A 113 5.47 11.79 2.85
C ILE A 113 6.34 12.93 3.38
N SER A 114 7.66 12.74 3.47
CA SER A 114 8.59 13.75 4.00
C SER A 114 8.54 15.04 3.19
N LEU A 115 8.84 16.16 3.86
CA LEU A 115 8.99 17.46 3.19
C LEU A 115 10.36 17.61 2.51
N GLU A 116 11.29 16.70 2.79
CA GLU A 116 12.61 16.66 2.19
C GLU A 116 12.53 16.24 0.71
N PRO A 117 13.41 16.78 -0.15
CA PRO A 117 13.52 16.32 -1.53
C PRO A 117 13.92 14.84 -1.57
N LEU A 118 13.27 14.08 -2.45
CA LEU A 118 13.70 12.71 -2.78
C LEU A 118 14.44 12.75 -4.12
N GLU A 119 15.72 12.42 -4.10
CA GLU A 119 16.60 12.54 -5.28
C GLU A 119 16.36 11.44 -6.33
N ASP A 120 15.76 10.31 -5.94
CA ASP A 120 15.55 9.16 -6.84
C ASP A 120 14.17 8.49 -6.63
N LEU A 121 13.11 9.18 -7.06
CA LEU A 121 11.74 8.66 -7.01
C LEU A 121 11.53 7.40 -7.87
N GLU A 122 12.29 7.27 -8.96
CA GLU A 122 12.18 6.13 -9.85
C GLU A 122 12.64 4.84 -9.16
N SER A 123 13.81 4.85 -8.53
CA SER A 123 14.30 3.71 -7.75
C SER A 123 13.37 3.38 -6.59
N TRP A 124 12.81 4.39 -5.92
CA TRP A 124 11.85 4.19 -4.84
C TRP A 124 10.54 3.54 -5.31
N ALA A 125 10.01 3.95 -6.46
CA ALA A 125 8.82 3.36 -7.05
C ALA A 125 9.06 1.89 -7.45
N LYS A 126 10.25 1.59 -8.01
CA LYS A 126 10.66 0.22 -8.35
C LYS A 126 10.80 -0.66 -7.10
N GLU A 127 11.46 -0.16 -6.06
CA GLU A 127 11.61 -0.88 -4.79
C GLU A 127 10.26 -1.10 -4.11
N TYR A 128 9.40 -0.07 -4.08
CA TYR A 128 8.03 -0.17 -3.56
C TYR A 128 7.27 -1.29 -4.26
N ARG A 129 7.29 -1.33 -5.60
CA ARG A 129 6.60 -2.38 -6.35
C ARG A 129 7.11 -3.75 -5.99
N ALA A 130 8.43 -3.95 -5.94
CA ALA A 130 9.02 -5.24 -5.59
C ALA A 130 8.59 -5.73 -4.20
N LEU A 131 8.59 -4.84 -3.20
CA LEU A 131 8.18 -5.16 -1.83
C LEU A 131 6.67 -5.42 -1.70
N VAL A 132 5.85 -4.71 -2.48
CA VAL A 132 4.40 -4.97 -2.54
C VAL A 132 4.13 -6.31 -3.21
N ASP A 133 4.80 -6.62 -4.33
CA ASP A 133 4.70 -7.91 -5.02
C ASP A 133 5.12 -9.06 -4.09
N GLU A 134 6.21 -8.86 -3.32
CA GLU A 134 6.64 -9.78 -2.27
C GLU A 134 5.51 -10.02 -1.25
N TRP A 135 4.92 -8.96 -0.68
CA TRP A 135 3.82 -9.10 0.26
C TRP A 135 2.60 -9.81 -0.34
N LEU A 136 2.25 -9.50 -1.59
CA LEU A 136 1.15 -10.13 -2.32
C LEU A 136 1.35 -11.63 -2.52
N ASP A 137 2.60 -12.10 -2.58
CA ASP A 137 2.97 -13.52 -2.69
C ASP A 137 3.07 -14.27 -1.36
N ARG A 138 3.11 -13.56 -0.22
CA ARG A 138 3.13 -14.19 1.11
C ARG A 138 1.78 -14.81 1.47
N GLU A 139 1.82 -15.85 2.30
CA GLU A 139 0.62 -16.46 2.90
C GLU A 139 0.18 -15.79 4.20
N SER A 140 1.10 -15.12 4.91
CA SER A 140 0.80 -14.36 6.12
C SER A 140 0.59 -12.88 5.77
N VAL A 141 -0.43 -12.27 6.37
CA VAL A 141 -0.70 -10.84 6.26
C VAL A 141 0.34 -10.00 7.01
N ILE A 142 0.77 -10.48 8.17
CA ILE A 142 1.60 -9.73 9.10
C ILE A 142 3.05 -9.95 8.74
N ASP A 143 3.81 -8.85 8.67
CA ASP A 143 5.26 -8.90 8.60
C ASP A 143 5.79 -9.36 9.95
N THR A 144 6.07 -10.66 10.07
CA THR A 144 6.70 -11.24 11.26
C THR A 144 8.21 -11.08 11.24
N GLY A 145 8.73 -10.22 10.34
CA GLY A 145 10.16 -10.10 9.97
C GLY A 145 11.08 -10.47 11.11
N ASP A 146 11.96 -11.44 10.83
CA ASP A 146 12.80 -12.16 11.80
C ASP A 146 12.94 -11.42 13.13
N GLN A 147 12.37 -12.00 14.19
CA GLN A 147 12.78 -11.69 15.55
C GLN A 147 14.20 -12.24 15.81
N ASP A 148 15.17 -11.85 14.99
CA ASP A 148 16.59 -12.17 15.17
C ASP A 148 17.41 -10.91 14.94
N GLY A 149 17.85 -10.27 16.04
CA GLY A 149 18.82 -9.17 16.05
C GLY A 149 18.56 -8.09 17.08
#